data_AF-A0A932CZ21-F1
#
_entry.id   AF-A0A932CZ21-F1
#
_cell.length_a   1.000
_cell.length_b   1.000
_cell.length_c   1.000
_cell.angle_alpha   90.00
_cell.angle_beta   90.00
_cell.angle_gamma   90.00
#
_symmetry.space_group_name_H-M   'P 1'
#
loop_
_entity.id
_entity.type
_entity.pdbx_description
1 polymer ?
#
loop_
_entity_poly.entity_id
_entity_poly.type
_entity_poly.pdbx_seq_one_letter_code
_entity_poly.pdbx_strand_id
1 'polypeptide(L)'
;MAEPERRLPSFEELWSEIARLPPGTTGGILEPGVLKTMSRPGRAHGLAAKQCLRALAPFDRDVGGEGWWILAEPEIRLPGPRLAVP
;
A
#
# COMPACT_ATOMS: atom_id res chain seq x y z
N MET A 1 8.21 -26.09 -29.76
CA MET A 1 8.45 -26.17 -28.30
C MET A 1 7.36 -25.34 -27.65
N ALA A 2 6.39 -25.97 -26.98
CA ALA A 2 5.33 -25.23 -26.30
C ALA A 2 5.94 -24.53 -25.08
N GLU A 3 5.68 -23.23 -24.94
CA GLU A 3 6.09 -22.46 -23.78
C GLU A 3 5.29 -22.98 -22.56
N PRO A 4 5.94 -23.31 -21.43
CA PRO A 4 5.22 -23.86 -20.29
C PRO A 4 4.14 -22.86 -19.86
N GLU A 5 2.93 -23.34 -19.58
CA GLU A 5 1.86 -22.52 -19.01
C GLU A 5 2.42 -21.80 -17.77
N ARG A 6 2.61 -20.48 -17.88
CA ARG A 6 3.14 -19.69 -16.77
C ARG A 6 2.07 -19.65 -15.67
N ARG A 7 2.24 -20.51 -14.67
CA ARG A 7 1.48 -20.44 -13.42
C ARG A 7 1.68 -19.05 -12.81
N LEU A 8 0.58 -18.38 -12.48
CA LEU A 8 0.63 -17.10 -11.76
C LEU A 8 1.29 -17.31 -10.39
N PRO A 9 2.16 -16.39 -9.95
CA PRO A 9 2.71 -16.44 -8.60
C PRO A 9 1.59 -16.28 -7.57
N SER A 10 1.71 -17.04 -6.49
CA SER A 10 0.82 -16.99 -5.34
C SER A 10 1.02 -15.70 -4.54
N PHE A 11 0.07 -15.41 -3.67
CA PHE A 11 0.15 -14.25 -2.77
C PHE A 11 1.42 -14.28 -1.90
N GLU A 12 1.77 -15.45 -1.34
CA GLU A 12 2.96 -15.62 -0.49
C GLU A 12 4.27 -15.40 -1.26
N GLU A 13 4.33 -15.87 -2.51
CA GLU A 13 5.48 -15.63 -3.39
C GLU A 13 5.66 -14.13 -3.66
N LEU A 14 4.59 -13.42 -4.03
CA LEU A 14 4.61 -11.97 -4.27
C LEU A 14 4.86 -11.15 -3.00
N TRP A 15 4.30 -11.55 -1.86
CA TRP A 15 4.53 -10.89 -0.58
C TRP A 15 6.00 -11.01 -0.16
N SER A 16 6.58 -12.20 -0.35
CA SER A 16 8.01 -12.42 -0.11
C SER A 16 8.89 -11.57 -1.03
N GLU A 17 8.44 -11.27 -2.26
CA GLU A 17 9.12 -10.33 -3.15
C GLU A 17 9.04 -8.89 -2.65
N ILE A 18 7.87 -8.44 -2.15
CA ILE A 18 7.71 -7.12 -1.52
C ILE A 18 8.70 -6.94 -0.36
N ALA A 19 8.83 -7.95 0.50
CA ALA A 19 9.74 -7.91 1.65
C ALA A 19 11.23 -7.79 1.25
N ARG A 20 11.58 -8.11 -0.01
CA ARG A 20 12.94 -8.02 -0.55
C ARG A 20 13.18 -6.74 -1.37
N LEU A 21 12.20 -5.85 -1.48
CA LEU A 21 12.35 -4.63 -2.25
C LEU A 21 13.46 -3.73 -1.69
N PRO A 22 14.19 -2.99 -2.55
CA PRO A 22 15.20 -2.05 -2.09
C PRO A 22 14.59 -0.98 -1.18
N PRO A 23 15.37 -0.44 -0.21
CA PRO A 23 14.90 0.64 0.65
C PRO A 23 14.34 1.83 -0.16
N GLY A 24 13.18 2.32 0.25
CA GLY A 24 12.49 3.41 -0.45
C GLY A 24 11.72 2.99 -1.71
N THR A 25 11.58 1.69 -1.94
CA THR A 25 10.65 1.13 -2.93
C THR A 25 9.46 0.52 -2.20
N THR A 26 8.28 0.94 -2.64
CA THR A 26 7.00 0.48 -2.14
C THR A 26 6.46 -0.62 -3.04
N GLY A 27 5.80 -1.64 -2.48
CA GLY A 27 5.20 -2.74 -3.23
C GLY A 27 3.70 -2.91 -2.97
N GLY A 28 2.97 -3.42 -3.95
CA GLY A 28 1.54 -3.73 -3.81
C GLY A 28 1.06 -4.82 -4.76
N ILE A 29 0.09 -5.61 -4.29
CA ILE A 29 -0.58 -6.68 -5.04
C ILE A 29 -2.04 -6.25 -5.18
N LEU A 30 -2.35 -5.58 -6.29
CA LEU A 30 -3.71 -5.08 -6.56
C LEU A 30 -4.48 -6.00 -7.52
N GLU A 31 -3.74 -6.75 -8.34
CA GLU A 31 -4.26 -7.71 -9.32
C GLU A 31 -3.62 -9.09 -9.04
N PRO A 32 -4.35 -10.20 -9.25
CA PRO A 32 -3.82 -11.54 -9.01
C PRO A 32 -2.54 -11.80 -9.82
N GLY A 33 -1.48 -12.24 -9.14
CA GLY A 33 -0.22 -12.58 -9.79
C GLY A 33 0.65 -11.37 -10.20
N VAL A 34 0.26 -10.14 -9.84
CA VAL A 34 0.97 -8.92 -10.25
C VAL A 34 1.50 -8.14 -9.04
N LEU A 35 2.83 -8.02 -8.95
CA LEU A 35 3.50 -7.06 -8.08
C LEU A 35 3.67 -5.73 -8.80
N LYS A 36 3.03 -4.68 -8.28
CA LYS A 36 3.30 -3.28 -8.69
C LYS A 36 4.25 -2.65 -7.69
N THR A 37 5.25 -1.93 -8.20
CA THR A 37 6.19 -1.16 -7.37
C THR A 37 6.03 0.33 -7.63
N MET A 38 6.29 1.12 -6.59
CA MET A 38 6.29 2.57 -6.66
C MET A 38 7.54 3.10 -5.97
N SER A 39 8.18 4.10 -6.56
CA SER A 39 9.25 4.83 -5.88
C SER A 39 8.69 5.62 -4.71
N ARG A 40 9.50 5.84 -3.66
CA ARG A 40 9.18 6.75 -2.57
C ARG A 40 8.60 8.08 -3.11
N PRO A 41 7.45 8.53 -2.63
CA PRO A 41 6.87 9.78 -3.09
C PRO A 41 7.79 10.97 -2.85
N GLY A 42 7.84 11.89 -3.83
CA GLY A 42 8.64 13.11 -3.74
C GLY A 42 8.11 14.12 -2.72
N ARG A 43 8.88 15.19 -2.48
CA ARG A 43 8.58 16.23 -1.47
C ARG A 43 7.20 16.86 -1.63
N ALA A 44 6.78 17.12 -2.88
CA ALA A 44 5.47 17.72 -3.17
C ALA A 44 4.32 16.81 -2.73
N HIS A 45 4.42 15.51 -2.99
CA HIS A 45 3.44 14.53 -2.53
C HIS A 45 3.39 14.46 -1.00
N GLY A 46 4.57 14.40 -0.35
CA GLY A 46 4.64 14.43 1.12
C GLY A 46 4.03 15.69 1.74
N LEU A 47 4.24 16.85 1.11
CA LEU A 47 3.61 18.10 1.56
C LEU A 47 2.10 18.05 1.42
N ALA A 48 1.58 17.59 0.27
CA ALA A 48 0.14 17.45 0.04
C ALA A 48 -0.49 16.51 1.08
N ALA A 49 0.08 15.32 1.28
CA ALA A 49 -0.38 14.35 2.27
C ALA A 49 -0.42 14.94 3.69
N LYS A 50 0.66 15.64 4.09
CA LYS A 50 0.73 16.33 5.39
C LYS A 50 -0.40 17.36 5.56
N GLN A 51 -0.72 18.12 4.53
CA GLN A 51 -1.77 19.15 4.60
C GLN A 51 -3.16 18.53 4.66
N CYS A 52 -3.40 17.42 3.93
CA CYS A 52 -4.62 16.64 4.06
C CYS A 52 -4.82 16.13 5.48
N LEU A 53 -3.80 15.48 6.06
CA LEU A 53 -3.88 14.99 7.45
C LEU A 53 -4.17 16.11 8.44
N ARG A 54 -3.54 17.28 8.28
CA ARG A 54 -3.81 18.45 9.13
C ARG A 54 -5.24 18.97 9.02
N ALA A 55 -5.80 18.99 7.81
CA ALA A 55 -7.17 19.42 7.60
C ALA A 55 -8.18 18.43 8.20
N LEU A 56 -7.82 17.14 8.25
CA LEU A 56 -8.66 16.07 8.78
C LEU A 56 -8.53 15.89 10.30
N ALA A 57 -7.41 16.31 10.90
CA ALA A 57 -7.13 16.13 12.33
C ALA A 57 -8.25 16.59 13.29
N PRO A 58 -8.95 17.74 13.07
CA PRO A 58 -10.02 18.17 13.97
C PRO A 58 -11.26 17.26 13.99
N PHE A 59 -11.40 16.37 13.01
CA PHE A 59 -12.54 15.45 12.89
C PHE A 59 -12.27 14.10 13.56
N ASP A 60 -11.05 13.86 14.04
CA ASP A 60 -10.67 12.61 14.69
C ASP A 60 -11.38 12.49 16.04
N ARG A 61 -12.00 11.33 16.29
CA ARG A 61 -12.71 11.08 17.55
C ARG A 61 -11.78 11.02 18.75
N ASP A 62 -10.52 10.64 18.55
CA ASP A 62 -9.54 10.56 19.64
C ASP A 62 -9.19 11.94 20.22
N VAL A 63 -9.49 13.03 19.49
CA VAL A 63 -9.34 14.42 19.96
C VAL A 63 -10.68 15.12 20.19
N GLY A 64 -11.78 14.37 20.26
CA GLY A 64 -13.13 14.90 20.49
C GLY A 64 -13.84 15.44 19.24
N GLY A 65 -13.37 15.09 18.04
CA GLY A 65 -14.04 15.39 16.78
C GLY A 65 -15.24 14.47 16.53
N GLU A 66 -16.21 14.97 15.75
CA GLU A 66 -17.46 14.25 15.41
C GLU A 66 -17.37 13.46 14.09
N GLY A 67 -16.16 13.24 13.57
CA GLY A 67 -15.92 12.65 12.26
C GLY A 67 -15.56 11.16 12.27
N TRP A 68 -14.77 10.77 11.28
CA TRP A 68 -14.40 9.38 10.98
C TRP A 68 -13.09 9.01 11.69
N TRP A 69 -12.93 7.73 12.01
CA TRP A 69 -11.62 7.18 12.38
C TRP A 69 -10.77 7.04 11.12
N ILE A 70 -9.65 7.77 11.06
CA ILE A 70 -8.70 7.68 9.94
C ILE A 70 -7.45 6.97 10.46
N LEU A 71 -7.38 5.66 10.23
CA LEU A 71 -6.21 4.88 10.58
C LEU A 71 -5.19 4.94 9.43
N ALA A 72 -4.02 5.50 9.71
CA ALA A 72 -2.88 5.46 8.79
C ALA A 72 -2.12 4.15 8.98
N GLU A 73 -2.56 3.09 8.29
CA GLU A 73 -1.91 1.79 8.37
C GLU A 73 -0.75 1.68 7.37
N PRO A 74 0.40 1.11 7.79
CA PRO A 74 1.46 0.80 6.86
C PRO A 74 1.04 -0.31 5.89
N GLU A 75 0.58 -1.47 6.37
CA GLU A 75 0.12 -2.56 5.51
C GLU A 75 -1.39 -2.65 5.53
N ILE A 76 -2.05 -2.58 4.36
CA ILE A 76 -3.50 -2.76 4.22
C ILE A 76 -3.77 -4.06 3.48
N ARG A 77 -4.36 -5.03 4.20
CA ARG A 77 -4.89 -6.27 3.61
C ARG A 77 -6.30 -6.05 3.11
N LEU A 78 -6.49 -6.24 1.81
CA LEU A 78 -7.79 -6.09 1.15
C LEU A 78 -8.44 -7.48 0.98
N PRO A 79 -9.77 -7.59 0.76
CA PRO A 79 -10.42 -8.88 0.57
C PRO A 79 -9.76 -9.69 -0.58
N GLY A 80 -9.51 -10.97 -0.32
CA GLY A 80 -8.78 -11.85 -1.24
C GLY A 80 -7.26 -11.69 -1.13
N PRO A 81 -6.49 -12.09 -2.17
CA PRO A 81 -5.02 -12.03 -2.15
C PRO A 81 -4.50 -10.64 -2.52
N ARG A 82 -5.04 -9.58 -1.90
CA ARG A 82 -4.72 -8.19 -2.25
C ARG A 82 -4.07 -7.46 -1.08
N LEU A 83 -3.04 -6.68 -1.39
CA LEU A 83 -2.19 -6.01 -0.41
C LEU A 83 -1.71 -4.66 -0.92
N ALA A 84 -1.69 -3.67 -0.04
CA ALA A 84 -0.93 -2.45 -0.21
C ALA A 84 0.06 -2.28 0.96
N VAL A 85 1.33 -2.03 0.67
CA VAL A 85 2.41 -1.76 1.63
C VAL A 85 2.97 -0.36 1.29
N PRO A 86 3.61 0.40 2.22
CA PRO A 86 4.20 1.71 1.96
C PRO A 86 5.66 1.63 1.50
#